data_AF-A0A1I8BMN9-F1
#
_entry.id   AF-A0A1I8BMN9-F1
#
_cell.length_a   1.000
_cell.length_b   1.000
_cell.length_c   1.000
_cell.angle_alpha   90.00
_cell.angle_beta   90.00
_cell.angle_gamma   90.00
#
_symmetry.space_group_name_H-M   'P 1'
#
loop_
_entity.id
_entity.type
_entity.pdbx_description
1 polymer ?
#
loop_
_entity_poly.entity_id
_entity_poly.type
_entity_poly.pdbx_seq_one_letter_code
_entity_poly.pdbx_strand_id
1 'polypeptide(L)'
;MTVSMMYRESLNNLMSMLYQTHPHFIRCIIPNEKKASGNGVLEGIRICRKGYPNRMVYSDFKHRYAILAADEAKVPDEKAASKGITDRLCREDNLKVS
;
A
#
# COMPACT_ATOMS: atom_id res chain seq x y z
N MET A 1 11.06 -38.11 -22.77
CA MET A 1 11.16 -36.77 -22.15
C MET A 1 10.25 -35.85 -22.96
N THR A 2 9.17 -35.32 -22.38
CA THR A 2 8.20 -34.47 -23.11
C THR A 2 8.52 -32.99 -22.91
N VAL A 3 8.14 -32.15 -23.86
CA VAL A 3 8.37 -30.68 -23.81
C VAL A 3 7.81 -30.07 -22.52
N SER A 4 6.64 -30.55 -22.07
CA SER A 4 6.01 -30.12 -20.82
C SER A 4 6.87 -30.42 -19.58
N MET A 5 7.59 -31.55 -19.58
CA MET A 5 8.45 -31.96 -18.47
C MET A 5 9.71 -31.07 -18.41
N MET A 6 10.30 -30.77 -19.57
CA MET A 6 11.45 -29.84 -19.68
C MET A 6 11.09 -28.41 -19.25
N TYR A 7 9.91 -27.93 -19.63
CA TYR A 7 9.43 -26.61 -19.21
C TYR A 7 9.22 -26.52 -17.70
N ARG A 8 8.63 -27.56 -17.09
CA ARG A 8 8.42 -27.60 -15.63
C ARG A 8 9.74 -27.59 -14.87
N GLU A 9 10.73 -28.35 -15.36
CA GLU A 9 12.06 -28.39 -14.76
C GLU A 9 12.79 -27.05 -14.89
N SER A 10 12.68 -26.39 -16.04
CA SER A 10 13.23 -25.04 -16.26
C SER A 10 12.62 -23.99 -15.32
N LEU A 11 11.30 -24.03 -15.11
CA LEU A 11 10.61 -23.14 -14.17
C LEU A 11 11.00 -23.39 -12.71
N ASN A 12 11.12 -24.66 -12.32
CA ASN A 12 11.54 -25.01 -10.95
C ASN A 12 12.97 -24.51 -10.66
N ASN A 13 13.87 -24.63 -11.63
CA ASN A 13 15.24 -24.11 -11.51
C ASN A 13 15.25 -22.58 -11.37
N LEU A 14 14.43 -21.89 -12.17
CA LEU A 14 14.27 -20.43 -12.07
C LEU A 14 13.74 -19.99 -10.69
N MET A 15 12.69 -20.65 -10.19
CA MET A 15 12.12 -20.32 -8.88
C MET A 15 13.10 -20.57 -7.74
N SER A 16 13.86 -21.68 -7.79
CA SER A 16 14.91 -21.98 -6.81
C SER A 16 15.97 -20.87 -6.74
N MET A 17 16.40 -20.35 -7.89
CA MET A 17 17.35 -19.23 -7.95
C MET A 17 16.76 -17.93 -7.42
N LEU A 18 15.51 -17.62 -7.75
CA LEU A 18 14.83 -16.41 -7.25
C LEU A 18 14.67 -16.42 -5.73
N TYR A 19 14.35 -17.57 -5.13
CA TYR A 19 14.23 -17.72 -3.68
C TYR A 19 15.55 -17.53 -2.91
N GLN A 20 16.70 -17.66 -3.59
CA GLN A 20 18.02 -17.44 -2.99
C GLN A 20 18.44 -15.95 -2.98
N THR A 21 17.62 -15.07 -3.55
CA THR A 21 17.93 -13.64 -3.71
C THR A 21 16.88 -12.75 -3.06
N HIS A 22 17.18 -11.45 -2.90
CA HIS A 22 16.19 -10.46 -2.49
C HIS A 22 15.38 -9.97 -3.70
N PRO A 23 14.08 -10.27 -3.80
CA PRO A 23 13.30 -9.91 -4.97
C PRO A 23 12.93 -8.42 -4.96
N HIS A 24 13.09 -7.77 -6.11
CA HIS A 24 12.56 -6.45 -6.40
C HIS A 24 11.44 -6.57 -7.44
N PHE A 25 10.22 -6.12 -7.10
CA PHE A 25 9.06 -6.27 -7.97
C PHE A 25 8.80 -4.99 -8.77
N ILE A 26 9.04 -5.03 -10.08
CA ILE A 26 8.66 -3.98 -11.01
C ILE A 26 7.39 -4.43 -11.73
N ARG A 27 6.29 -3.68 -11.56
CA ARG A 27 5.04 -3.93 -12.27
C ARG A 27 4.93 -3.01 -13.47
N CYS A 28 5.04 -3.55 -14.68
CA CYS A 28 4.74 -2.81 -15.90
C CYS A 28 3.23 -2.51 -15.97
N ILE A 29 2.87 -1.26 -16.27
CA ILE A 29 1.49 -0.83 -16.48
C ILE A 29 1.34 -0.49 -17.96
N ILE A 30 0.34 -1.07 -18.61
CA ILE A 30 -0.04 -0.67 -19.96
C ILE A 30 -0.92 0.57 -19.82
N PRO A 31 -0.46 1.75 -20.28
CA PRO A 31 -1.16 3.01 -20.03
C PRO A 31 -2.48 3.13 -20.79
N ASN A 32 -2.61 2.41 -21.90
CA ASN A 32 -3.82 2.21 -22.69
C ASN A 32 -3.50 1.24 -23.85
N GLU A 33 -4.51 0.53 -24.35
CA GLU A 33 -4.35 -0.41 -25.48
C GLU A 33 -4.15 0.29 -26.83
N LYS A 34 -4.63 1.52 -26.96
CA LYS A 34 -4.63 2.29 -28.23
C LYS A 34 -3.34 3.07 -28.48
N LYS A 35 -2.32 2.91 -27.62
CA LYS A 35 -1.04 3.66 -27.64
C LYS A 35 -1.19 5.19 -27.77
N ALA A 36 -2.32 5.74 -27.31
CA ALA A 36 -2.57 7.17 -27.29
C ALA A 36 -1.79 7.83 -26.15
N SER A 37 -1.20 9.00 -26.40
CA SER A 37 -0.48 9.77 -25.39
C SER A 37 -1.45 10.33 -24.35
N GLY A 38 -1.24 10.06 -23.05
CA GLY A 38 -1.87 10.84 -21.96
C GLY A 38 -2.41 10.10 -20.72
N ASN A 39 -2.59 8.77 -20.71
CA ASN A 39 -3.43 8.14 -19.69
C ASN A 39 -2.74 7.20 -18.68
N GLY A 40 -1.43 6.97 -18.78
CA GLY A 40 -0.72 5.99 -17.93
C GLY A 40 -0.61 6.37 -16.45
N VAL A 41 -0.50 7.67 -16.17
CA VAL A 41 -0.29 8.18 -14.81
C VAL A 41 -1.52 7.96 -13.94
N LEU A 42 -2.72 8.14 -14.49
CA LEU A 42 -3.99 7.95 -13.77
C LEU A 42 -4.18 6.49 -13.33
N GLU A 43 -3.75 5.54 -14.17
CA GLU A 43 -3.82 4.12 -13.85
C GLU A 43 -2.84 3.72 -12.73
N GLY A 44 -1.65 4.33 -12.72
CA GLY A 44 -0.69 4.22 -11.62
C GLY A 44 -1.27 4.75 -10.29
N ILE A 45 -1.87 5.95 -10.32
CA ILE A 45 -2.54 6.54 -9.14
C ILE A 45 -3.68 5.63 -8.66
N ARG A 46 -4.49 5.08 -9.58
CA ARG A 46 -5.59 4.17 -9.26
C ARG A 46 -5.11 2.93 -8.52
N ILE A 47 -4.01 2.31 -8.96
CA ILE A 47 -3.44 1.14 -8.30
C ILE A 47 -2.88 1.51 -6.92
N CYS A 48 -2.13 2.62 -6.81
CA CYS A 48 -1.58 3.08 -5.53
C CYS A 48 -2.68 3.40 -4.50
N ARG A 49 -3.83 3.94 -4.94
CA ARG A 49 -4.99 4.24 -4.08
C ARG A 49 -5.74 3.02 -3.57
N LYS A 50 -5.63 1.85 -4.24
CA LYS A 50 -6.19 0.59 -3.73
C LYS A 50 -5.40 0.01 -2.56
N GLY A 51 -4.17 0.51 -2.32
CA GLY A 51 -3.41 0.19 -1.11
C GLY A 51 -3.62 1.24 -0.02
N TYR A 52 -2.67 1.30 0.91
CA TYR A 52 -2.54 2.39 1.89
C TYR A 52 -1.36 3.29 1.48
N PRO A 53 -1.55 4.20 0.50
CA PRO A 53 -0.47 5.02 -0.03
C PRO A 53 0.00 6.06 1.00
N ASN A 54 -0.90 6.48 1.91
CA ASN A 54 -0.57 7.41 2.97
C ASN A 54 -0.13 6.63 4.21
N ARG A 55 1.17 6.72 4.55
CA ARG A 55 1.74 6.21 5.79
C ARG A 55 2.29 7.39 6.58
N MET A 56 1.64 7.73 7.68
CA MET A 56 2.09 8.78 8.60
C MET A 56 2.68 8.16 9.86
N VAL A 57 3.69 8.81 10.41
CA VAL A 57 4.26 8.46 11.72
C VAL A 57 3.25 8.82 12.82
N TYR A 58 3.20 8.05 13.90
CA TYR A 58 2.24 8.27 14.99
C TYR A 58 2.40 9.64 15.66
N SER A 59 3.62 10.14 15.82
CA SER A 59 3.91 11.49 16.31
C SER A 59 3.25 12.57 15.44
N ASP A 60 3.44 12.49 14.12
CA ASP A 60 2.87 13.43 13.15
C ASP A 60 1.34 13.35 13.08
N PHE A 61 0.79 12.14 13.21
CA PHE A 61 -0.66 11.91 13.23
C PHE A 61 -1.26 12.53 14.50
N LYS A 62 -0.69 12.22 15.66
CA LYS A 62 -1.12 12.79 16.94
C LYS A 62 -1.07 14.31 16.91
N HIS A 63 0.02 14.91 16.44
CA HIS A 63 0.15 16.37 16.38
C HIS A 63 -0.88 17.02 15.46
N ARG A 64 -1.11 16.46 14.26
CA ARG A 64 -2.07 17.01 13.29
C ARG A 64 -3.53 16.88 13.74
N TYR A 65 -3.89 15.78 14.37
CA TYR A 65 -5.27 15.48 14.74
C TYR A 65 -5.59 15.74 16.22
N ALA A 66 -4.64 16.26 17.00
CA ALA A 66 -4.84 16.61 18.41
C ALA A 66 -5.97 17.63 18.62
N ILE A 67 -6.19 18.54 17.66
CA ILE A 67 -7.26 19.56 17.75
C ILE A 67 -8.64 18.92 17.64
N LEU A 68 -8.77 17.83 16.87
CA LEU A 68 -10.04 17.15 16.62
C LEU A 68 -10.38 16.14 17.73
N ALA A 69 -9.40 15.67 18.47
CA ALA A 69 -9.55 14.64 19.51
C ALA A 69 -8.57 14.92 20.67
N ALA A 70 -8.80 16.03 21.36
CA ALA A 70 -7.89 16.58 22.38
C ALA A 70 -7.76 15.68 23.62
N ASP A 71 -8.80 14.91 23.97
CA ASP A 71 -8.76 14.02 25.13
C ASP A 71 -7.97 12.74 24.83
N GLU A 72 -8.11 12.21 23.62
CA GLU A 72 -7.38 11.04 23.13
C GLU A 72 -5.90 11.38 22.85
N ALA A 73 -5.61 12.63 22.47
CA ALA A 73 -4.25 13.11 22.26
C ALA A 73 -3.45 13.34 23.55
N LYS A 74 -4.07 13.35 24.74
CA LYS A 74 -3.35 13.48 26.02
C LYS A 74 -2.56 12.21 26.39
N VAL A 75 -2.87 11.08 25.77
CA VAL A 75 -2.20 9.80 26.05
C VAL A 75 -0.71 9.90 25.65
N PRO A 76 0.24 9.58 26.56
CA PRO A 76 1.67 9.67 26.28
C PRO A 76 2.12 8.66 25.22
N ASP A 77 1.50 7.49 25.16
CA ASP A 77 1.73 6.52 24.09
C ASP A 77 1.14 7.02 22.76
N GLU A 78 2.03 7.32 21.80
CA GLU A 78 1.66 7.84 20.49
C GLU A 78 0.81 6.86 19.68
N LYS A 79 1.03 5.55 19.86
CA LYS A 79 0.29 4.51 19.16
C LYS A 79 -1.13 4.40 19.69
N ALA A 80 -1.30 4.34 21.01
CA ALA A 80 -2.62 4.35 21.65
C ALA A 80 -3.38 5.65 21.36
N ALA A 81 -2.70 6.80 21.42
CA ALA A 81 -3.29 8.09 21.06
C ALA A 81 -3.79 8.10 19.61
N SER A 82 -2.96 7.68 18.65
CA SER A 82 -3.33 7.66 17.23
C SER A 82 -4.51 6.72 16.95
N LYS A 83 -4.58 5.57 17.64
CA LYS A 83 -5.71 4.65 17.54
C LYS A 83 -6.99 5.29 18.10
N GLY A 84 -6.93 5.89 19.29
CA GLY A 84 -8.08 6.55 19.91
C GLY A 84 -8.62 7.72 19.08
N ILE A 85 -7.72 8.53 18.53
CA ILE A 85 -8.05 9.62 17.61
C ILE A 85 -8.73 9.08 16.35
N THR A 86 -8.19 8.03 15.73
CA THR A 86 -8.77 7.41 14.53
C THR A 86 -10.15 6.82 14.82
N ASP A 87 -10.31 6.10 15.93
CA ASP A 87 -11.57 5.48 16.32
C ASP A 87 -12.66 6.53 16.58
N ARG A 88 -12.31 7.68 17.17
CA ARG A 88 -13.23 8.82 17.34
C ARG A 88 -13.61 9.46 16.01
N LEU A 89 -12.63 9.74 15.15
CA LEU A 89 -12.86 10.35 13.84
C LEU A 89 -13.69 9.46 12.89
N CYS A 90 -13.55 8.14 13.00
CA CYS A 90 -14.38 7.18 12.25
C CYS A 90 -15.83 7.14 12.76
N ARG A 91 -16.08 7.39 14.05
CA ARG A 91 -17.45 7.44 14.62
C ARG A 91 -18.18 8.74 14.30
N GLU A 92 -17.45 9.85 14.20
CA GLU A 92 -18.00 11.17 13.88
C GLU A 92 -18.21 11.37 12.35
N ASP A 93 -18.19 10.30 11.55
CA ASP A 93 -18.41 10.29 10.08
C ASP A 93 -17.48 11.21 9.25
N ASN A 94 -16.41 11.73 9.85
CA ASN A 94 -15.47 12.67 9.21
C ASN A 94 -14.31 11.98 8.48
N LEU A 95 -14.13 10.67 8.65
CA LEU A 95 -13.09 9.90 7.96
C LEU A 95 -13.73 8.78 7.11
N LYS A 96 -14.11 9.10 5.85
CA LYS A 96 -14.37 8.05 4.86
C LYS A 96 -13.06 7.35 4.51
N VAL A 97 -12.76 6.28 5.22
CA VAL A 97 -11.80 5.28 4.75
C VAL A 97 -12.38 4.74 3.43
N SER A 98 -11.75 5.10 2.31
CA SER A 98 -12.14 4.63 0.97
C SER A 98 -11.98 3.12 0.82
#